data_AF-A0A8J9SUX9-F1
#
_entry.id   AF-A0A8J9SUX9-F1
#
_cell.length_a   1.000
_cell.length_b   1.000
_cell.length_c   1.000
_cell.angle_alpha   90.00
_cell.angle_beta   90.00
_cell.angle_gamma   90.00
#
_symmetry.space_group_name_H-M   'P 1'
#
loop_
_entity.id
_entity.type
_entity.pdbx_description
1 polymer ?
#
loop_
_entity_poly.entity_id
_entity_poly.type
_entity_poly.pdbx_seq_one_letter_code
_entity_poly.pdbx_strand_id
1 'polypeptide(L)' 'ENQLLWDMTRPLVGNVAKLELLKFEDDQDAKTVFWHSSAHMMGEALEHLYGCKLTIGPPLAGGFYYDSYMGKDAFREED' A
#
# COMPACT_ATOMS: atom_id res chain seq x y z
N GLU A 1 -14.20 19.78 -8.13
CA GLU A 1 -14.68 18.44 -8.51
C GLU A 1 -13.83 17.43 -7.76
N ASN A 2 -14.42 16.47 -7.05
CA ASN A 2 -13.63 15.44 -6.36
C ASN A 2 -13.03 14.50 -7.42
N GLN A 3 -11.73 14.62 -7.68
CA GLN A 3 -10.99 13.58 -8.38
C GLN A 3 -11.05 12.31 -7.54
N LEU A 4 -11.50 11.22 -8.15
CA LEU A 4 -11.60 9.92 -7.51
C LEU A 4 -10.42 9.07 -7.99
N LEU A 5 -9.67 8.48 -7.05
CA LEU A 5 -8.62 7.52 -7.32
C LEU A 5 -9.21 6.13 -7.60
N TRP A 6 -8.81 5.50 -8.71
CA TRP A 6 -9.36 4.22 -9.17
C TRP A 6 -8.25 3.23 -9.48
N ASP A 7 -8.45 1.96 -9.12
CA ASP A 7 -7.56 0.87 -9.51
C ASP A 7 -7.54 0.67 -11.02
N MET A 8 -6.36 0.39 -11.58
CA MET A 8 -6.15 0.26 -13.03
C MET A 8 -6.95 -0.89 -13.67
N THR A 9 -7.20 -1.96 -12.91
CA THR A 9 -7.95 -3.13 -13.38
C THR A 9 -9.46 -2.95 -13.31
N ARG A 10 -9.93 -1.89 -12.65
CA ARG A 10 -11.36 -1.62 -12.51
C ARG A 10 -11.95 -1.20 -13.86
N PRO A 11 -13.01 -1.87 -14.36
CA PRO A 11 -13.68 -1.44 -15.59
C PRO A 11 -14.23 -0.01 -15.47
N LEU A 12 -14.16 0.75 -16.57
CA LEU A 12 -14.83 2.03 -16.67
C LEU A 12 -16.35 1.79 -16.75
N VAL A 13 -17.11 2.44 -15.87
CA VAL A 13 -18.57 2.28 -15.78
C VAL A 13 -19.24 3.62 -16.10
N GLY A 14 -20.20 3.60 -17.02
CA GLY A 14 -20.91 4.80 -17.45
C GLY A 14 -20.08 5.71 -18.35
N ASN A 15 -20.45 7.00 -18.41
CA ASN A 15 -19.79 7.98 -19.25
C ASN A 15 -18.65 8.65 -18.48
N VAL A 16 -17.41 8.30 -18.83
CA VAL A 16 -16.20 8.90 -18.25
C VAL A 16 -15.82 10.15 -19.06
N ALA A 17 -15.96 11.33 -18.45
CA ALA A 17 -15.67 12.60 -19.11
C ALA A 17 -14.17 12.93 -19.19
N LYS A 18 -13.38 12.47 -18.20
CA LYS A 18 -11.93 12.69 -18.12
C LYS A 18 -11.25 11.48 -17.46
N LEU A 19 -10.16 11.01 -18.06
CA LEU A 19 -9.28 9.98 -17.53
C LEU A 19 -7.86 10.56 -17.47
N GLU A 20 -7.17 10.32 -16.37
CA GLU A 20 -5.81 10.77 -16.14
C GLU A 20 -5.01 9.62 -15.51
N LEU A 21 -3.89 9.26 -16.14
CA LEU A 21 -3.00 8.22 -15.63
C LEU A 21 -1.97 8.87 -14.72
N LEU A 22 -1.94 8.43 -13.46
CA LEU A 22 -1.02 8.97 -12.47
C LEU A 22 0.36 8.35 -12.68
N LYS A 23 1.38 9.21 -12.75
CA LYS A 23 2.78 8.82 -12.87
C LYS A 23 3.50 9.04 -11.56
N PHE A 24 4.42 8.14 -11.24
CA PHE A 24 5.12 8.15 -9.96
C PHE A 24 5.86 9.47 -9.66
N GLU A 25 6.54 10.07 -10.65
CA GLU A 25 7.34 11.27 -10.41
C GLU A 25 6.48 12.51 -10.14
N ASP A 26 5.35 12.61 -10.85
CA ASP A 26 4.55 13.83 -10.99
C ASP A 26 3.39 13.92 -9.98
N ASP A 27 3.01 12.80 -9.36
CA ASP A 27 1.75 12.72 -8.61
C ASP A 27 1.91 12.10 -7.21
N GLN A 28 1.37 12.79 -6.19
CA GLN A 28 1.45 12.36 -4.79
C GLN A 28 0.55 11.16 -4.49
N ASP A 29 -0.59 11.02 -5.17
CA ASP A 29 -1.48 9.87 -5.03
C ASP A 29 -0.83 8.62 -5.65
N ALA A 30 -0.09 8.77 -6.76
CA ALA A 30 0.71 7.67 -7.32
C ALA A 30 1.76 7.14 -6.33
N LYS A 31 2.50 8.04 -5.65
CA LYS A 31 3.46 7.66 -4.60
C LYS A 31 2.76 7.01 -3.40
N THR A 32 1.58 7.51 -3.03
CA THR A 32 0.78 6.95 -1.93
C THR A 32 0.33 5.52 -2.24
N VAL A 33 -0.17 5.25 -3.47
CA VAL A 33 -0.54 3.90 -3.91
C VAL A 33 0.68 2.96 -3.95
N PHE A 34 1.83 3.45 -4.42
CA PHE A 34 3.07 2.69 -4.43
C PHE A 34 3.50 2.26 -3.02
N TRP A 35 3.50 3.19 -2.06
CA TRP A 35 3.85 2.87 -0.68
C TRP A 35 2.83 1.99 0.01
N HIS A 36 1.55 2.12 -0.30
CA HIS A 36 0.51 1.23 0.22
C HIS A 36 0.73 -0.20 -0.29
N SER A 37 0.98 -0.37 -1.59
CA SER A 37 1.29 -1.68 -2.17
C SER A 37 2.56 -2.28 -1.57
N SER A 38 3.56 -1.46 -1.27
CA SER A 38 4.79 -1.88 -0.59
C SER A 38 4.54 -2.35 0.85
N ALA A 39 3.60 -1.71 1.56
CA ALA A 39 3.16 -2.19 2.86
C ALA A 39 2.51 -3.58 2.76
N HIS A 40 1.66 -3.83 1.76
CA HIS A 40 1.10 -5.17 1.53
C HIS A 40 2.19 -6.23 1.30
N MET A 41 3.21 -5.92 0.50
CA MET A 41 4.36 -6.82 0.29
C MET A 41 5.10 -7.15 1.59
N MET A 42 5.30 -6.16 2.47
CA MET A 42 5.89 -6.39 3.79
C MET A 42 4.97 -7.25 4.66
N GLY A 43 3.67 -6.96 4.70
CA GLY A 43 2.69 -7.76 5.43
C GLY A 43 2.70 -9.23 5.00
N GLU A 44 2.69 -9.50 3.70
CA GLU A 44 2.76 -10.87 3.16
C GLU A 44 4.04 -11.57 3.64
N ALA A 45 5.20 -10.91 3.59
CA ALA A 45 6.46 -11.47 4.09
C ALA A 45 6.42 -11.75 5.60
N LEU A 46 5.83 -10.84 6.40
CA LEU A 46 5.67 -10.99 7.85
C LEU A 46 4.80 -12.22 8.19
N GLU A 47 3.69 -12.43 7.49
CA GLU A 47 2.84 -13.62 7.70
C GLU A 47 3.56 -14.91 7.26
N HIS A 48 4.19 -14.89 6.09
CA HIS A 48 4.76 -16.10 5.48
C HIS A 48 6.06 -16.57 6.13
N LEU A 49 6.95 -15.64 6.51
CA LEU A 49 8.27 -15.96 7.07
C LEU A 49 8.24 -16.07 8.59
N TYR A 50 7.42 -15.25 9.25
CA TYR A 50 7.45 -15.10 10.71
C TYR A 50 6.14 -15.48 11.40
N GLY A 51 5.09 -15.83 10.65
CA GLY A 51 3.80 -16.23 11.23
C GLY A 51 3.11 -15.08 11.98
N CYS A 52 3.43 -13.83 11.64
CA CYS A 52 2.81 -12.65 12.23
C CYS A 52 1.29 -12.64 12.00
N LYS A 53 0.57 -11.87 12.82
CA LYS A 53 -0.81 -11.46 12.51
C LYS A 53 -0.83 -10.00 12.10
N LEU A 54 -1.32 -9.72 10.89
CA LEU A 54 -1.37 -8.36 10.34
C LEU A 54 -2.33 -7.46 11.11
N THR A 55 -1.94 -6.19 11.27
CA THR A 55 -2.82 -5.17 11.83
C THR A 55 -2.97 -3.98 10.88
N ILE A 56 -2.02 -3.03 10.86
CA ILE A 56 -2.14 -1.76 10.13
C ILE A 56 -0.85 -1.48 9.38
N GLY A 57 -0.94 -1.27 8.07
CA GLY A 57 0.20 -0.89 7.23
C GLY A 57 -0.11 0.28 6.31
N PRO A 58 -0.08 1.53 6.81
CA PRO A 58 -0.48 2.69 6.01
C PRO A 58 0.71 3.24 5.19
N PRO A 59 0.43 3.84 4.02
CA PRO A 59 1.43 4.63 3.31
C PRO A 59 1.73 5.93 4.05
N LEU A 60 2.96 6.43 3.88
CA LEU A 60 3.44 7.72 4.35
C LEU A 60 4.03 8.51 3.16
N ALA A 61 4.31 9.81 3.36
CA ALA A 61 4.84 10.66 2.29
C ALA A 61 6.19 10.18 1.70
N GLY A 62 7.01 9.50 2.51
CA GLY A 62 8.35 9.03 2.11
C GLY A 62 8.59 7.54 2.30
N GLY A 63 7.53 6.74 2.49
CA GLY A 63 7.66 5.31 2.80
C GLY A 63 6.36 4.73 3.36
N PHE A 64 6.48 3.71 4.20
CA PHE A 64 5.38 3.06 4.89
C PHE A 64 5.91 2.43 6.18
N TYR A 65 5.01 2.02 7.06
CA TYR A 65 5.33 1.10 8.15
C TYR A 65 4.29 -0.01 8.18
N TYR A 66 4.56 -1.05 8.96
CA TYR A 66 3.59 -2.13 9.20
C TYR A 66 3.60 -2.55 10.66
N ASP A 67 2.47 -2.39 11.33
CA ASP A 67 2.22 -2.96 12.65
C ASP A 67 1.77 -4.42 12.51
N SER A 68 2.39 -5.32 13.27
CA SER A 68 2.01 -6.73 13.28
C SER A 68 2.15 -7.31 14.69
N TYR A 69 1.40 -8.38 14.95
CA TYR A 69 1.43 -9.07 16.24
C TYR A 69 2.17 -10.41 16.14
N MET A 70 3.18 -10.58 17.00
CA MET A 70 4.06 -11.76 17.05
C MET A 70 4.01 -12.52 18.39
N GLY A 71 3.01 -12.25 19.23
CA GLY A 71 2.93 -12.90 20.54
C GLY A 71 4.00 -12.40 21.52
N LYS A 72 4.94 -13.28 21.86
CA LYS A 72 6.06 -12.98 22.77
C LYS A 72 7.37 -12.70 22.03
N ASP A 73 7.40 -12.97 20.73
CA ASP A 73 8.57 -12.80 19.89
C ASP A 73 8.67 -11.35 19.41
N ALA A 74 9.87 -10.93 19.04
CA ALA A 74 10.16 -9.61 18.52
C ALA A 74 11.28 -9.69 17.48
N PHE A 75 11.17 -8.85 16.46
CA PHE A 75 12.18 -8.72 15.42
C PHE A 75 13.52 -8.21 15.96
N ARG A 76 14.59 -8.74 15.37
CA ARG A 76 15.97 -8.31 15.54
C ARG A 76 16.44 -7.69 14.23
N GLU A 77 17.59 -7.03 14.28
CA GLU A 77 18.18 -6.40 13.09
C GLU A 77 18.62 -7.42 12.01
N GLU A 78 18.80 -8.68 12.40
CA GLU A 78 19.21 -9.79 11.53
C GLU A 78 18.04 -10.53 10.84
N ASP A 79 16.80 -10.24 11.25
CA ASP A 79 15.56 -10.79 10.68
C ASP A 79 15.08 -9.96 9.46
#